data_AF-A0A922XJY4-F1
#
_entry.id   AF-A0A922XJY4-F1
#
_cell.length_a   1.000
_cell.length_b   1.000
_cell.length_c   1.000
_cell.angle_alpha   90.00
_cell.angle_beta   90.00
_cell.angle_gamma   90.00
#
_symmetry.space_group_name_H-M   'P 1'
#
loop_
_entity.id
_entity.type
_entity.pdbx_description
1 polymer ?
#
loop_
_entity_poly.entity_id
_entity_poly.type
_entity_poly.pdbx_seq_one_letter_code
_entity_poly.pdbx_strand_id
1 'polypeptide(L)'
;KMARYSGLSEKTILEHNLVIPTNFFWKDLLREKGLTVGRLDSRYLGIDKQQAGDSPDYNAELTSWLHSFTPAINYYLRDVLKYKTDLVYNMFGPVHPWDRGNDNTGDNLRQAMAQNPYLNVMIQSGYYDGATTYFDAKYSMWQLDPSGKLKSRLRFEGYRSGHMMYLRAEDLVTSNEHIRDFIKKSTPAQGQPAKY
;
A
#
# COMPACT_ATOMS: atom_id res chain seq x y z
N LYS A 1 13.65 23.14 -0.70
CA LYS A 1 12.27 22.62 -0.49
C LYS A 1 12.21 21.09 -0.48
N MET A 2 12.85 20.39 -1.43
CA MET A 2 12.86 18.92 -1.47
C MET A 2 13.40 18.29 -0.18
N ALA A 3 14.58 18.73 0.30
CA ALA A 3 15.16 18.28 1.57
C ALA A 3 14.18 18.35 2.76
N ARG A 4 13.46 19.47 2.87
CA ARG A 4 12.44 19.65 3.92
C ARG A 4 11.30 18.63 3.83
N TYR A 5 10.86 18.26 2.62
CA TYR A 5 9.73 17.35 2.43
C TYR A 5 10.12 15.88 2.44
N SER A 6 11.31 15.53 1.95
CA SER A 6 11.81 14.16 1.98
C SER A 6 12.44 13.78 3.31
N GLY A 7 12.94 14.75 4.08
CA GLY A 7 13.75 14.49 5.26
C GLY A 7 15.22 14.14 4.95
N LEU A 8 15.61 14.09 3.67
CA LEU A 8 16.99 13.87 3.25
C LEU A 8 17.79 15.18 3.26
N SER A 9 19.12 15.05 3.37
CA SER A 9 20.02 16.21 3.29
C SER A 9 20.03 16.84 1.88
N GLU A 10 20.27 18.16 1.80
CA GLU A 10 20.43 18.85 0.52
C GLU A 10 21.60 18.28 -0.29
N LYS A 11 22.70 17.95 0.40
CA LYS A 11 23.87 17.30 -0.20
C LYS A 11 23.49 16.00 -0.89
N THR A 12 22.84 15.08 -0.17
CA THR A 12 22.37 13.79 -0.68
C THR A 12 21.51 13.99 -1.94
N ILE A 13 20.58 14.95 -1.89
CA ILE A 13 19.66 15.23 -2.99
C ILE A 13 20.40 15.73 -4.24
N LEU A 14 21.37 16.62 -4.06
CA LEU A 14 22.17 17.16 -5.15
C LEU A 14 23.12 16.11 -5.74
N GLU A 15 23.71 15.24 -4.92
CA GLU A 15 24.55 14.12 -5.37
C GLU A 15 23.79 13.12 -6.24
N HIS A 16 22.46 13.04 -6.07
CA HIS A 16 21.57 12.21 -6.89
C HIS A 16 20.89 12.98 -8.04
N ASN A 17 21.33 14.21 -8.34
CA ASN A 17 20.73 15.06 -9.39
C ASN A 17 19.19 15.18 -9.25
N LEU A 18 18.69 15.30 -8.03
CA LEU A 18 17.26 15.38 -7.70
C LEU A 18 16.44 14.10 -7.99
N VAL A 19 17.08 12.99 -8.38
CA VAL A 19 16.44 11.70 -8.67
C VAL A 19 16.89 10.67 -7.65
N ILE A 20 16.18 10.60 -6.52
CA ILE A 20 16.53 9.70 -5.42
C ILE A 20 15.96 8.28 -5.69
N PRO A 21 16.79 7.24 -5.72
CA PRO A 21 16.30 5.86 -5.77
C PRO A 21 15.49 5.52 -4.51
N THR A 22 14.39 4.77 -4.66
CA THR A 22 13.52 4.41 -3.53
C THR A 22 14.24 3.58 -2.46
N ASN A 23 15.05 2.61 -2.87
CA ASN A 23 15.89 1.84 -1.95
C ASN A 23 16.85 2.73 -1.17
N PHE A 24 17.49 3.69 -1.86
CA PHE A 24 18.40 4.62 -1.22
C PHE A 24 17.65 5.49 -0.21
N PHE A 25 16.45 5.97 -0.54
CA PHE A 25 15.62 6.75 0.38
C PHE A 25 15.35 5.97 1.68
N TRP A 26 14.94 4.69 1.61
CA TRP A 26 14.68 3.88 2.81
C TRP A 26 15.94 3.58 3.64
N LYS A 27 17.10 3.49 2.98
CA LYS A 27 18.42 3.34 3.63
C LYS A 27 18.88 4.63 4.32
N ASP A 28 18.69 5.77 3.66
CA ASP A 28 19.33 7.04 4.03
C ASP A 28 18.55 7.83 5.09
N LEU A 29 17.21 7.69 5.11
CA LEU A 29 16.33 8.56 5.90
C LEU A 29 16.69 8.66 7.39
N LEU A 30 17.19 7.57 7.99
CA LEU A 30 17.64 7.53 9.38
C LEU A 30 19.11 7.06 9.52
N ARG A 31 19.92 7.20 8.46
CA ARG A 31 21.30 6.68 8.43
C ARG A 31 22.17 7.22 9.55
N GLU A 32 22.05 8.51 9.88
CA GLU A 32 22.80 9.16 10.98
C GLU A 32 22.51 8.55 12.36
N LYS A 33 21.37 7.86 12.51
CA LYS A 33 21.02 7.10 13.72
C LYS A 33 21.44 5.64 13.65
N GLY A 34 22.07 5.21 12.56
CA GLY A 34 22.39 3.81 12.28
C GLY A 34 21.17 2.94 11.99
N LEU A 35 20.07 3.52 11.54
CA LEU A 35 18.78 2.83 11.34
C LEU A 35 18.30 2.97 9.89
N THR A 36 17.51 2.00 9.44
CA THR A 36 16.73 2.05 8.20
C THR A 36 15.24 2.04 8.49
N VAL A 37 14.42 2.36 7.47
CA VAL A 37 12.96 2.30 7.57
C VAL A 37 12.38 1.21 6.67
N GLY A 38 11.21 0.70 7.05
CA GLY A 38 10.48 -0.28 6.26
C GLY A 38 9.96 0.26 4.93
N ARG A 39 9.94 -0.60 3.91
CA ARG A 39 9.39 -0.27 2.58
C ARG A 39 7.86 -0.20 2.61
N LEU A 40 7.23 -1.21 3.20
CA LEU A 40 5.77 -1.31 3.27
C LEU A 40 5.22 -0.53 4.46
N ASP A 41 6.04 -0.22 5.47
CA ASP A 41 5.65 0.64 6.58
C ASP A 41 6.87 1.33 7.20
N SER A 42 7.05 2.62 6.92
CA SER A 42 8.23 3.38 7.35
C SER A 42 8.31 3.65 8.86
N ARG A 43 7.30 3.22 9.63
CA ARG A 43 7.34 3.26 11.11
C ARG A 43 8.20 2.15 11.71
N TYR A 44 8.47 1.09 10.95
CA TYR A 44 9.34 -0.01 11.38
C TYR A 44 10.80 0.37 11.16
N LEU A 45 11.62 0.07 12.16
CA LEU A 45 13.06 0.35 12.14
C LEU A 45 13.84 -0.92 11.85
N GLY A 46 14.77 -0.81 10.90
CA GLY A 46 15.74 -1.86 10.57
C GLY A 46 17.14 -1.50 11.06
N ILE A 47 17.96 -2.54 11.20
CA ILE A 47 19.39 -2.44 11.49
C ILE A 47 20.12 -3.25 10.43
N ASP A 48 20.97 -2.57 9.68
CA ASP A 48 21.79 -3.19 8.64
C ASP A 48 23.20 -3.52 9.17
N LYS A 49 23.89 -4.43 8.50
CA LYS A 49 25.28 -4.78 8.78
C LYS A 49 26.22 -3.57 8.66
N GLN A 50 25.94 -2.67 7.73
CA GLN A 50 26.74 -1.48 7.49
C GLN A 50 25.83 -0.27 7.22
N GLN A 51 26.24 0.90 7.71
CA GLN A 51 25.52 2.15 7.46
C GLN A 51 25.69 2.66 6.02
N ALA A 52 26.80 2.32 5.37
CA ALA A 52 27.08 2.68 3.98
C ALA A 52 26.17 1.92 2.99
N GLY A 53 26.23 2.30 1.71
CA GLY A 53 25.47 1.67 0.63
C GLY A 53 24.18 2.40 0.28
N ASP A 54 23.43 1.79 -0.64
CA ASP A 54 22.30 2.39 -1.36
C ASP A 54 20.97 1.65 -1.14
N SER A 55 20.97 0.62 -0.30
CA SER A 55 19.80 -0.23 -0.06
C SER A 55 19.82 -0.81 1.36
N PRO A 56 18.65 -0.97 2.00
CA PRO A 56 18.53 -1.74 3.24
C PRO A 56 18.86 -3.22 3.02
N ASP A 57 19.39 -3.90 4.04
CA ASP A 57 19.69 -5.34 3.95
C ASP A 57 18.40 -6.17 3.88
N TYR A 58 17.32 -5.67 4.48
CA TYR A 58 15.99 -6.28 4.49
C TYR A 58 14.91 -5.21 4.72
N ASN A 59 13.66 -5.57 4.43
CA ASN A 59 12.50 -4.74 4.77
C ASN A 59 12.11 -4.99 6.24
N ALA A 60 12.31 -3.99 7.09
CA ALA A 60 12.17 -4.11 8.56
C ALA A 60 10.82 -4.67 9.00
N GLU A 61 9.74 -4.20 8.37
CA GLU A 61 8.36 -4.59 8.68
C GLU A 61 8.08 -6.08 8.40
N LEU A 62 8.73 -6.66 7.39
CA LEU A 62 8.51 -8.07 7.04
C LEU A 62 8.96 -9.02 8.14
N THR A 63 10.00 -8.67 8.88
CA THR A 63 10.48 -9.53 9.99
C THR A 63 9.41 -9.68 11.07
N SER A 64 8.77 -8.57 11.45
CA SER A 64 7.67 -8.55 12.41
C SER A 64 6.42 -9.24 11.87
N TRP A 65 6.06 -8.99 10.60
CA TRP A 65 4.84 -9.54 10.01
C TRP A 65 4.93 -11.05 9.81
N LEU A 66 6.05 -11.53 9.28
CA LEU A 66 6.29 -12.97 9.09
C LEU A 66 6.28 -13.72 10.41
N HIS A 67 6.90 -13.15 11.45
CA HIS A 67 6.87 -13.75 12.78
C HIS A 67 5.44 -13.81 13.35
N SER A 68 4.63 -12.78 13.09
CA SER A 68 3.27 -12.71 13.63
C SER A 68 2.27 -13.61 12.89
N PHE A 69 2.39 -13.74 11.56
CA PHE A 69 1.39 -14.46 10.75
C PHE A 69 1.70 -15.94 10.56
N THR A 70 2.97 -16.31 10.38
CA THR A 70 3.34 -17.69 10.03
C THR A 70 2.90 -18.70 11.10
N PRO A 71 3.12 -18.47 12.41
CA PRO A 71 2.64 -19.40 13.44
C PRO A 71 1.11 -19.41 13.53
N ALA A 72 0.47 -18.23 13.44
CA ALA A 72 -0.97 -18.09 13.58
C ALA A 72 -1.74 -18.87 12.51
N ILE A 73 -1.33 -18.79 11.24
CA ILE A 73 -2.00 -19.54 10.17
C ILE A 73 -1.77 -21.05 10.29
N ASN A 74 -0.55 -21.48 10.65
CA ASN A 74 -0.25 -22.90 10.85
C ASN A 74 -1.09 -23.50 11.99
N TYR A 75 -1.21 -22.77 13.10
CA TYR A 75 -2.08 -23.14 14.21
C TYR A 75 -3.56 -23.21 13.77
N TYR A 76 -4.04 -22.17 13.09
CA TYR A 76 -5.44 -22.12 12.64
C TYR A 76 -5.80 -23.30 11.72
N LEU A 77 -4.93 -23.62 10.75
CA LEU A 77 -5.16 -24.75 9.84
C LEU A 77 -5.17 -26.09 10.60
N ARG A 78 -4.17 -26.34 11.44
CA ARG A 78 -3.99 -27.65 12.09
C ARG A 78 -4.93 -27.88 13.25
N ASP A 79 -5.13 -26.88 14.10
CA ASP A 79 -5.80 -27.03 15.38
C ASP A 79 -7.24 -26.53 15.37
N VAL A 80 -7.57 -25.52 14.55
CA VAL A 80 -8.95 -25.03 14.43
C VAL A 80 -9.67 -25.75 13.30
N LEU A 81 -9.14 -25.70 12.07
CA LEU A 81 -9.77 -26.36 10.90
C LEU A 81 -9.52 -27.87 10.84
N LYS A 82 -8.65 -28.40 11.71
CA LYS A 82 -8.26 -29.83 11.75
C LYS A 82 -7.65 -30.35 10.44
N TYR A 83 -7.11 -29.45 9.62
CA TYR A 83 -6.41 -29.79 8.39
C TYR A 83 -4.93 -30.01 8.67
N LYS A 84 -4.50 -31.27 8.65
CA LYS A 84 -3.10 -31.65 8.88
C LYS A 84 -2.46 -32.05 7.57
N THR A 85 -1.43 -31.31 7.19
CA THR A 85 -0.60 -31.58 6.03
C THR A 85 0.88 -31.43 6.39
N ASP A 86 1.71 -32.14 5.64
CA ASP A 86 3.17 -32.04 5.55
C ASP A 86 3.63 -30.92 4.61
N LEU A 87 2.70 -30.35 3.82
CA LEU A 87 2.99 -29.20 2.95
C LEU A 87 3.38 -27.98 3.79
N VAL A 88 4.42 -27.29 3.33
CA VAL A 88 4.89 -26.05 3.93
C VAL A 88 3.99 -24.89 3.50
N TYR A 89 3.43 -24.18 4.47
CA TYR A 89 2.71 -22.93 4.19
C TYR A 89 3.72 -21.82 3.86
N ASN A 90 3.76 -21.43 2.59
CA ASN A 90 4.64 -20.36 2.12
C ASN A 90 3.94 -19.00 2.25
N MET A 91 4.49 -18.11 3.07
CA MET A 91 4.00 -16.72 3.20
C MET A 91 4.24 -15.89 1.93
N PHE A 92 5.23 -16.28 1.13
CA PHE A 92 5.57 -15.70 -0.16
C PHE A 92 5.96 -16.80 -1.14
N GLY A 93 5.70 -16.60 -2.44
CA GLY A 93 6.07 -17.53 -3.49
C GLY A 93 6.93 -16.86 -4.58
N PRO A 94 7.74 -17.64 -5.31
CA PRO A 94 8.46 -17.13 -6.47
C PRO A 94 7.45 -16.88 -7.60
N VAL A 95 7.15 -15.60 -7.84
CA VAL A 95 6.25 -15.18 -8.92
C VAL A 95 6.99 -14.80 -10.20
N HIS A 96 8.32 -14.90 -10.20
CA HIS A 96 9.15 -14.48 -11.33
C HIS A 96 9.42 -15.62 -12.33
N PRO A 97 9.40 -15.31 -13.65
CA PRO A 97 9.04 -14.02 -14.24
C PRO A 97 7.51 -13.79 -14.23
N TRP A 98 7.07 -12.65 -13.68
CA TRP A 98 5.68 -12.22 -13.77
C TRP A 98 5.49 -11.43 -15.06
N ASP A 99 4.50 -11.79 -15.88
CA ASP A 99 4.18 -11.04 -17.08
C ASP A 99 3.55 -9.69 -16.71
N ARG A 100 4.19 -8.61 -17.16
CA ARG A 100 3.72 -7.22 -16.98
C ARG A 100 3.30 -6.58 -18.31
N GLY A 101 3.26 -7.34 -19.40
CA GLY A 101 2.80 -6.87 -20.70
C GLY A 101 1.32 -6.48 -20.67
N ASN A 102 0.97 -5.49 -21.49
CA ASN A 102 -0.42 -5.05 -21.73
C ASN A 102 -1.23 -4.63 -20.48
N ASP A 103 -0.58 -4.20 -19.40
CA ASP A 103 -1.29 -3.67 -18.23
C ASP A 103 -1.94 -2.31 -18.53
N ASN A 104 -3.25 -2.33 -18.68
CA ASN A 104 -4.09 -1.15 -18.87
C ASN A 104 -5.13 -1.01 -17.74
N THR A 105 -4.84 -1.56 -16.55
CA THR A 105 -5.81 -1.68 -15.44
C THR A 105 -6.48 -0.35 -15.09
N GLY A 106 -5.71 0.75 -15.08
CA GLY A 106 -6.24 2.09 -14.81
C GLY A 106 -7.25 2.56 -15.86
N ASP A 107 -6.93 2.43 -17.15
CA ASP A 107 -7.85 2.83 -18.23
C ASP A 107 -9.06 1.90 -18.31
N ASN A 108 -8.87 0.59 -18.10
CA ASN A 108 -9.96 -0.38 -18.04
C ASN A 108 -10.94 -0.04 -16.91
N LEU A 109 -10.45 0.34 -15.72
CA LEU A 109 -11.29 0.78 -14.61
C LEU A 109 -12.04 2.08 -14.95
N ARG A 110 -11.34 3.06 -15.55
CA ARG A 110 -11.96 4.30 -16.03
C ARG A 110 -13.09 4.03 -17.02
N GLN A 111 -12.86 3.17 -18.01
CA GLN A 111 -13.87 2.78 -19.00
C GLN A 111 -15.06 2.08 -18.34
N ALA A 112 -14.81 1.15 -17.41
CA ALA A 112 -15.86 0.47 -16.67
C ALA A 112 -16.72 1.45 -15.86
N MET A 113 -16.11 2.45 -15.21
CA MET A 113 -16.85 3.51 -14.50
C MET A 113 -17.66 4.39 -15.45
N ALA A 114 -17.16 4.64 -16.66
CA ALA A 114 -17.87 5.41 -17.67
C ALA A 114 -19.09 4.65 -18.22
N GLN A 115 -19.02 3.32 -18.35
CA GLN A 115 -20.10 2.47 -18.88
C GLN A 115 -21.12 2.05 -17.81
N ASN A 116 -20.70 1.97 -16.55
CA ASN A 116 -21.55 1.57 -15.43
C ASN A 116 -21.76 2.75 -14.47
N PRO A 117 -22.92 3.43 -14.51
CA PRO A 117 -23.21 4.56 -13.63
C PRO A 117 -23.30 4.16 -12.15
N TYR A 118 -23.47 2.87 -11.83
CA TYR A 118 -23.48 2.38 -10.45
C TYR A 118 -22.09 2.02 -9.91
N LEU A 119 -21.07 1.98 -10.76
CA LEU A 119 -19.73 1.66 -10.31
C LEU A 119 -19.14 2.85 -9.55
N ASN A 120 -18.88 2.63 -8.27
CA ASN A 120 -18.19 3.53 -7.37
C ASN A 120 -16.84 2.90 -6.99
N VAL A 121 -15.84 3.74 -6.72
CA VAL A 121 -14.50 3.29 -6.32
C VAL A 121 -14.08 3.99 -5.05
N MET A 122 -13.61 3.21 -4.08
CA MET A 122 -12.95 3.70 -2.88
C MET A 122 -11.49 3.25 -2.88
N ILE A 123 -10.58 4.18 -2.58
CA ILE A 123 -9.16 3.91 -2.40
C ILE A 123 -8.82 4.16 -0.92
N GLN A 124 -8.25 3.15 -0.26
CA GLN A 124 -7.74 3.25 1.11
C GLN A 124 -6.21 3.19 1.06
N SER A 125 -5.54 4.19 1.62
CA SER A 125 -4.09 4.33 1.49
C SER A 125 -3.42 4.70 2.82
N GLY A 126 -2.31 4.03 3.12
CA GLY A 126 -1.47 4.33 4.29
C GLY A 126 -0.49 5.46 4.00
N TYR A 127 -0.35 6.41 4.92
CA TYR A 127 0.63 7.51 4.80
C TYR A 127 2.09 7.05 4.88
N TYR A 128 2.35 5.89 5.49
CA TYR A 128 3.70 5.36 5.71
C TYR A 128 4.06 4.22 4.74
N ASP A 129 3.22 4.00 3.71
CA ASP A 129 3.47 3.00 2.67
C ASP A 129 4.42 3.55 1.60
N GLY A 130 5.60 2.94 1.49
CA GLY A 130 6.59 3.28 0.46
C GLY A 130 6.47 2.43 -0.82
N ALA A 131 5.65 1.38 -0.85
CA ALA A 131 5.48 0.55 -2.05
C ALA A 131 4.32 1.02 -2.93
N THR A 132 3.19 1.39 -2.32
CA THR A 132 2.03 1.99 -3.00
C THR A 132 1.71 3.33 -2.35
N THR A 133 2.51 4.34 -2.71
CA THR A 133 2.55 5.59 -1.97
C THR A 133 1.22 6.34 -1.99
N TYR A 134 0.93 7.09 -0.93
CA TYR A 134 -0.26 7.94 -0.84
C TYR A 134 -0.44 8.84 -2.06
N PHE A 135 0.64 9.43 -2.54
CA PHE A 135 0.57 10.36 -3.66
C PHE A 135 0.32 9.64 -4.99
N ASP A 136 0.96 8.48 -5.22
CA ASP A 136 0.66 7.67 -6.40
C ASP A 136 -0.80 7.21 -6.41
N ALA A 137 -1.33 6.79 -5.27
CA ALA A 137 -2.74 6.42 -5.13
C ALA A 137 -3.68 7.60 -5.43
N LYS A 138 -3.36 8.81 -4.94
CA LYS A 138 -4.09 10.04 -5.28
C LYS A 138 -3.99 10.38 -6.76
N TYR A 139 -2.80 10.27 -7.33
CA TYR A 139 -2.55 10.54 -8.74
C TYR A 139 -3.34 9.59 -9.64
N SER A 140 -3.29 8.29 -9.37
CA SER A 140 -4.11 7.30 -10.09
C SER A 140 -5.60 7.62 -10.01
N MET A 141 -6.11 8.00 -8.83
CA MET A 141 -7.51 8.42 -8.67
C MET A 141 -7.85 9.63 -9.56
N TRP A 142 -6.97 10.62 -9.66
CA TRP A 142 -7.19 11.78 -10.54
C TRP A 142 -7.19 11.40 -12.02
N GLN A 143 -6.35 10.43 -12.41
CA GLN A 143 -6.32 9.92 -13.79
C GLN A 143 -7.56 9.07 -14.15
N LEU A 144 -8.30 8.56 -13.16
CA LEU A 144 -9.60 7.91 -13.40
C LEU A 144 -10.69 8.91 -13.82
N ASP A 145 -10.55 10.21 -13.53
CA ASP A 145 -11.55 11.19 -13.93
C ASP A 145 -10.95 12.52 -14.39
N PRO A 146 -10.28 12.55 -15.56
CA PRO A 146 -9.76 13.78 -16.13
C PRO A 146 -10.87 14.80 -16.43
N SER A 147 -12.10 14.33 -16.62
CA SER A 147 -13.28 15.15 -16.94
C SER A 147 -13.95 15.80 -15.73
N GLY A 148 -13.67 15.30 -14.53
CA GLY A 148 -14.34 15.69 -13.29
C GLY A 148 -15.79 15.19 -13.13
N LYS A 149 -16.29 14.32 -14.02
CA LYS A 149 -17.67 13.82 -14.03
C LYS A 149 -17.91 12.63 -13.10
N LEU A 150 -16.87 11.95 -12.68
CA LEU A 150 -16.92 10.77 -11.79
C LEU A 150 -16.61 11.13 -10.33
N LYS A 151 -16.29 12.39 -10.01
CA LYS A 151 -15.92 12.85 -8.66
C LYS A 151 -16.86 12.37 -7.55
N SER A 152 -18.17 12.35 -7.79
CA SER A 152 -19.16 11.88 -6.80
C SER A 152 -19.11 10.38 -6.52
N ARG A 153 -18.44 9.61 -7.40
CA ARG A 153 -18.29 8.15 -7.35
C ARG A 153 -16.89 7.70 -6.94
N LEU A 154 -15.98 8.64 -6.69
CA LEU A 154 -14.62 8.39 -6.24
C LEU A 154 -14.48 8.82 -4.78
N ARG A 155 -14.02 7.89 -3.94
CA ARG A 155 -13.75 8.13 -2.52
C ARG A 155 -12.29 7.79 -2.21
N PHE A 156 -11.66 8.61 -1.39
CA PHE A 156 -10.29 8.36 -0.93
C PHE A 156 -10.25 8.46 0.59
N GLU A 157 -9.61 7.50 1.24
CA GLU A 157 -9.36 7.49 2.68
C GLU A 157 -7.87 7.28 2.97
N GLY A 158 -7.33 8.15 3.81
CA GLY A 158 -5.92 8.09 4.25
C GLY A 158 -5.81 7.65 5.70
N TYR A 159 -4.82 6.81 6.01
CA TYR A 159 -4.63 6.24 7.34
C TYR A 159 -3.22 6.49 7.85
N ARG A 160 -3.07 6.64 9.18
CA ARG A 160 -1.76 6.74 9.84
C ARG A 160 -1.10 5.36 10.00
N SER A 161 -1.05 4.61 8.90
CA SER A 161 -0.45 3.28 8.80
C SER A 161 0.33 3.09 7.50
N GLY A 162 1.05 1.97 7.38
CA GLY A 162 1.67 1.54 6.14
C GLY A 162 0.72 0.77 5.22
N HIS A 163 1.29 -0.13 4.42
CA HIS A 163 0.66 -0.91 3.36
C HIS A 163 -0.55 -1.72 3.86
N MET A 164 -0.39 -2.38 5.00
CA MET A 164 -1.49 -3.08 5.68
C MET A 164 -2.07 -2.19 6.78
N MET A 165 -2.94 -1.26 6.38
CA MET A 165 -3.53 -0.27 7.30
C MET A 165 -4.24 -0.91 8.52
N TYR A 166 -4.77 -2.11 8.35
CA TYR A 166 -5.48 -2.87 9.37
C TYR A 166 -4.59 -3.44 10.48
N LEU A 167 -3.26 -3.31 10.40
CA LEU A 167 -2.37 -3.74 11.49
C LEU A 167 -2.37 -2.77 12.68
N ARG A 168 -2.82 -1.53 12.48
CA ARG A 168 -3.06 -0.59 13.57
C ARG A 168 -4.53 -0.67 13.96
N ALA A 169 -4.82 -1.05 15.20
CA ALA A 169 -6.19 -1.30 15.68
C ALA A 169 -7.15 -0.14 15.40
N GLU A 170 -6.72 1.10 15.62
CA GLU A 170 -7.54 2.30 15.31
C GLU A 170 -7.87 2.41 13.81
N ASP A 171 -6.89 2.14 12.95
CA ASP A 171 -7.07 2.23 11.50
C ASP A 171 -7.88 1.04 10.97
N LEU A 172 -7.77 -0.16 11.57
CA LEU A 172 -8.64 -1.32 11.29
C LEU A 172 -10.12 -1.01 11.55
N VAL A 173 -10.42 -0.44 12.72
CA VAL A 173 -11.80 -0.07 13.07
C VAL A 173 -12.32 0.96 12.07
N THR A 174 -11.54 2.02 11.86
CA THR A 174 -11.93 3.13 10.98
C THR A 174 -12.05 2.67 9.52
N SER A 175 -11.11 1.87 9.00
CA SER A 175 -11.14 1.34 7.64
C SER A 175 -12.35 0.45 7.42
N ASN A 176 -12.73 -0.36 8.40
CA ASN A 176 -13.92 -1.19 8.34
C ASN A 176 -15.20 -0.36 8.34
N GLU A 177 -15.29 0.70 9.15
CA GLU A 177 -16.44 1.62 9.10
C GLU A 177 -16.54 2.34 7.75
N HIS A 178 -15.42 2.77 7.18
CA HIS A 178 -15.40 3.37 5.84
C HIS A 178 -15.88 2.40 4.76
N ILE A 179 -15.51 1.11 4.84
CA ILE A 179 -16.04 0.07 3.93
C ILE A 179 -17.56 -0.08 4.10
N ARG A 180 -18.06 -0.17 5.34
CA ARG A 180 -19.51 -0.31 5.59
C ARG A 180 -20.29 0.90 5.08
N ASP A 181 -19.81 2.10 5.36
CA ASP A 181 -20.40 3.35 4.90
C ASP A 181 -20.35 3.46 3.37
N PHE A 182 -19.23 3.08 2.75
CA PHE A 182 -19.09 3.05 1.30
C PHE A 182 -20.10 2.10 0.66
N ILE A 183 -20.21 0.84 1.14
CA ILE A 183 -21.19 -0.13 0.63
C ILE A 183 -22.61 0.42 0.74
N LYS A 184 -22.99 0.99 1.89
CA LYS A 184 -24.33 1.55 2.07
C LYS A 184 -24.61 2.71 1.11
N LYS A 185 -23.64 3.60 0.89
CA LYS A 185 -23.76 4.76 0.00
C LYS A 185 -23.74 4.37 -1.48
N SER A 186 -23.00 3.33 -1.86
CA SER A 186 -22.84 2.90 -3.24
C SER A 186 -23.89 1.89 -3.70
N THR A 187 -24.65 1.28 -2.77
CA THR A 187 -25.70 0.32 -3.10
C THR A 187 -26.93 1.06 -3.63
N PRO A 188 -27.36 0.83 -4.88
CA PRO A 188 -28.55 1.47 -5.43
C PRO A 188 -29.81 1.01 -4.69
N ALA A 189 -30.82 1.87 -4.60
CA ALA A 189 -32.12 1.45 -4.08
C ALA A 189 -32.76 0.39 -4.99
N GLN A 190 -33.60 -0.46 -4.41
CA GLN A 190 -34.33 -1.47 -5.18
C GLN A 190 -35.17 -0.80 -6.28
N GLY A 191 -34.97 -1.25 -7.52
CA GLY A 191 -35.68 -0.70 -8.69
C GLY A 191 -35.17 0.68 -9.15
N GLN A 192 -34.08 1.21 -8.59
CA GLN A 192 -33.49 2.46 -9.05
C GLN A 192 -32.91 2.29 -10.46
N PRO A 193 -33.42 3.01 -11.49
CA PRO A 193 -32.90 2.90 -12.83
C PRO A 193 -31.52 3.56 -12.96
N ALA A 194 -30.76 3.12 -13.96
CA ALA A 194 -29.44 3.64 -14.25
C ALA A 194 -29.62 5.07 -14.78
N LYS A 195 -28.96 6.05 -14.16
CA LYS A 195 -28.99 7.45 -14.60
C LYS A 195 -27.58 7.93 -14.90
N TYR A 196 -27.43 8.60 -16.04
CA TYR A 196 -26.23 9.33 -16.45
C TYR A 196 -26.36 10.80 -16.12
#